data_AF-A0A7S3P7N1-F1
#
_entry.id   AF-A0A7S3P7N1-F1
#
_cell.length_a   1.000
_cell.length_b   1.000
_cell.length_c   1.000
_cell.angle_alpha   90.00
_cell.angle_beta   90.00
_cell.angle_gamma   90.00
#
_symmetry.space_group_name_H-M   'P 1'
#
loop_
_entity.id
_entity.type
_entity.pdbx_description
1 polymer ?
#
loop_
_entity_poly.entity_id
_entity_poly.type
_entity_poly.pdbx_seq_one_letter_code
_entity_poly.pdbx_strand_id
1 'polypeptide(L)'
;RILTMAYNDSLPYIDVSEEKYNDIGTRMVEEEMKRMRPRKVEPLSEMKFRSPLMEGEIKRLAADRDSGFMKKKDPPLKAPTENKIELWEEAVRQAKIAYEKERIRNMLLDISKEGSTATEQWKTMNAHLESLQADVEKSLQDQQAQVNAINLQRETDQRAKGQELHVLSTHYANLIEKTYQLKRAVAELKEELKVG
;
A
#
# COMPACT_ATOMS: atom_id res chain seq x y z
N ARG A 1 11.66 23.32 -26.71
CA ARG A 1 12.45 22.21 -26.12
C ARG A 1 11.52 21.04 -25.91
N ILE A 2 11.47 20.12 -26.86
CA ILE A 2 10.67 18.89 -26.75
C ILE A 2 11.44 17.99 -25.79
N LEU A 3 10.89 17.80 -24.59
CA LEU A 3 11.31 16.72 -23.70
C LEU A 3 10.84 15.44 -24.39
N THR A 4 11.67 14.88 -25.27
CA THR A 4 11.59 13.45 -25.55
C THR A 4 11.86 12.79 -24.20
N MET A 5 10.79 12.36 -23.52
CA MET A 5 10.90 11.39 -22.45
C MET A 5 11.73 10.26 -23.04
N ALA A 6 12.97 10.11 -22.58
CA ALA A 6 13.72 8.89 -22.77
C ALA A 6 12.89 7.82 -22.06
N TYR A 7 11.99 7.18 -22.79
CA TYR A 7 11.29 6.01 -22.32
C TYR A 7 12.41 5.00 -22.09
N ASN A 8 12.67 4.70 -20.82
CA ASN A 8 13.72 3.76 -20.44
C ASN A 8 13.35 2.40 -21.06
N ASP A 9 14.01 2.05 -22.16
CA ASP A 9 13.65 0.90 -23.00
C ASP A 9 14.21 -0.38 -22.38
N SER A 10 13.49 -0.87 -21.36
CA SER A 10 13.67 -2.19 -20.78
C SER A 10 12.46 -3.05 -21.14
N LEU A 11 12.68 -4.31 -21.54
CA LEU A 11 11.61 -5.21 -22.02
C LEU A 11 11.37 -6.38 -21.04
N PRO A 12 10.78 -6.18 -19.85
CA PRO A 12 10.59 -7.23 -18.83
C PRO A 12 9.93 -8.53 -19.29
N TYR A 13 9.05 -8.49 -20.30
CA TYR A 13 8.38 -9.69 -20.81
C TYR A 13 9.26 -10.54 -21.74
N ILE A 14 10.38 -9.99 -22.22
CA ILE A 14 11.35 -10.68 -23.09
C ILE A 14 12.68 -10.90 -22.36
N ASP A 15 13.13 -9.90 -21.64
CA ASP A 15 14.39 -9.88 -20.90
C ASP A 15 14.23 -10.69 -19.60
N VAL A 16 14.26 -12.01 -19.72
CA VAL A 16 14.31 -12.91 -18.55
C VAL A 16 15.69 -12.78 -17.93
N SER A 17 15.83 -11.88 -16.95
CA SER A 17 17.06 -11.72 -16.18
C SER A 17 17.26 -12.91 -15.24
N GLU A 18 18.43 -13.55 -15.30
CA GLU A 18 18.86 -14.45 -14.23
C GLU A 18 19.13 -13.65 -12.95
N GLU A 19 18.83 -14.23 -11.77
CA GLU A 19 18.97 -13.58 -10.45
C GLU A 19 20.37 -12.95 -10.24
N LYS A 20 21.42 -13.61 -10.75
CA LYS A 20 22.81 -13.11 -10.71
C LYS A 20 23.00 -11.72 -11.32
N TYR A 21 22.21 -11.35 -12.34
CA TYR A 21 22.31 -10.03 -12.96
C TYR A 21 21.62 -8.94 -12.12
N ASN A 22 20.61 -9.30 -11.33
CA ASN A 22 19.95 -8.39 -10.40
C ASN A 22 20.90 -7.99 -9.27
N ASP A 23 21.66 -8.95 -8.73
CA ASP A 23 22.67 -8.68 -7.69
C ASP A 23 23.79 -7.77 -8.21
N ILE A 24 24.27 -8.05 -9.42
CA ILE A 24 25.30 -7.22 -10.07
C ILE A 24 24.77 -5.80 -10.29
N GLY A 25 23.55 -5.67 -10.81
CA GLY A 25 22.90 -4.37 -11.02
C GLY A 25 22.72 -3.59 -9.71
N THR A 26 22.28 -4.27 -8.66
CA THR A 26 22.11 -3.66 -7.33
C THR A 26 23.44 -3.16 -6.77
N ARG A 27 24.50 -3.97 -6.86
CA ARG A 27 25.84 -3.56 -6.41
C ARG A 27 26.37 -2.35 -7.19
N MET A 28 26.17 -2.31 -8.50
CA MET A 28 26.57 -1.16 -9.33
C MET A 28 25.80 0.10 -8.93
N VAL A 29 24.49 -0.01 -8.68
CA VAL A 29 23.67 1.11 -8.18
C VAL A 29 24.18 1.59 -6.82
N GLU A 30 24.52 0.69 -5.91
CA GLU A 30 25.08 1.07 -4.59
C GLU A 30 26.43 1.79 -4.69
N GLU A 31 27.32 1.34 -5.57
CA GLU A 31 28.61 2.00 -5.83
C GLU A 31 28.40 3.43 -6.36
N GLU A 32 27.46 3.62 -7.29
CA GLU A 32 27.10 4.94 -7.79
C GLU A 32 26.40 5.81 -6.74
N MET A 33 25.54 5.21 -5.90
CA MET A 33 24.90 5.90 -4.78
C MET A 33 25.90 6.38 -3.72
N LYS A 34 27.01 5.66 -3.52
CA LYS A 34 28.12 6.10 -2.63
C LYS A 34 28.89 7.28 -3.22
N ARG A 35 28.99 7.36 -4.55
CA ARG A 35 29.66 8.47 -5.27
C ARG A 35 28.79 9.73 -5.32
N MET A 36 27.48 9.55 -5.39
CA MET A 36 26.52 10.64 -5.42
C MET A 36 26.25 11.20 -4.02
N ARG A 37 26.17 12.52 -3.91
CA ARG A 37 25.68 13.16 -2.68
C ARG A 37 24.16 12.93 -2.59
N PRO A 38 23.63 12.35 -1.50
CA PRO A 38 22.20 12.12 -1.39
C PRO A 38 21.45 13.46 -1.47
N ARG A 39 20.39 13.49 -2.27
CA ARG A 39 19.49 14.65 -2.35
C ARG A 39 18.89 14.87 -0.96
N LYS A 40 18.93 16.11 -0.47
CA LYS A 40 18.17 16.50 0.73
C LYS A 40 16.68 16.37 0.38
N VAL A 41 16.08 15.25 0.76
CA VAL A 41 14.62 15.11 0.79
C VAL A 41 14.15 15.90 2.00
N GLU A 42 13.17 16.79 1.79
CA GLU A 42 12.47 17.38 2.92
C GLU A 42 11.81 16.24 3.70
N PRO A 43 11.99 16.18 5.03
CA PRO A 43 11.29 15.20 5.83
C PRO A 43 9.79 15.36 5.59
N LEU A 44 9.08 14.23 5.53
CA LEU A 44 7.62 14.22 5.49
C LEU A 44 7.11 15.20 6.54
N SER A 45 6.28 16.16 6.13
CA SER A 45 5.72 17.15 7.05
C SER A 45 5.15 16.41 8.25
N GLU A 46 5.62 16.75 9.44
CA GLU A 46 5.04 16.27 10.68
C GLU A 46 3.53 16.58 10.68
N MET A 47 2.74 15.72 11.31
CA MET A 47 1.31 15.97 11.49
C MET A 47 1.14 17.31 12.21
N LYS A 48 0.61 18.30 11.50
CA LYS A 48 0.28 19.60 12.08
C LYS A 48 -1.01 19.45 12.88
N PHE A 49 -0.90 19.29 14.19
CA PHE A 49 -2.06 19.28 15.08
C PHE A 49 -2.68 20.68 15.14
N ARG A 50 -4.02 20.75 15.18
CA ARG A 50 -4.73 22.03 15.25
C ARG A 50 -4.49 22.78 16.57
N SER A 51 -4.14 22.05 17.64
CA SER A 51 -3.85 22.65 18.94
C SER A 51 -2.78 21.85 19.69
N PRO A 52 -2.01 22.51 20.60
CA PRO A 52 -1.06 21.82 21.47
C PRO A 52 -1.72 20.73 22.34
N LEU A 53 -3.00 20.90 22.69
CA LEU A 53 -3.78 19.93 23.45
C LEU A 53 -3.97 18.62 22.66
N MET A 54 -4.31 18.73 21.36
CA MET A 54 -4.50 17.57 20.48
C MET A 54 -3.18 16.81 20.29
N GLU A 55 -2.07 17.52 20.18
CA GLU A 55 -0.74 16.92 20.13
C GLU A 55 -0.41 16.16 21.43
N GLY A 56 -0.65 16.79 22.58
CA GLY A 56 -0.44 16.16 23.89
C GLY A 56 -1.31 14.92 24.10
N GLU A 57 -2.56 14.96 23.64
CA GLU A 57 -3.49 13.84 23.72
C GLU A 57 -3.05 12.66 22.85
N ILE A 58 -2.59 12.91 21.62
CA ILE A 58 -2.10 11.86 20.73
C ILE A 58 -0.80 11.26 21.26
N LYS A 59 0.10 12.08 21.84
CA LYS A 59 1.28 11.58 22.53
C LYS A 59 0.91 10.73 23.76
N ARG A 60 -0.10 11.13 24.53
CA ARG A 60 -0.61 10.35 25.66
C ARG A 60 -1.16 9.00 25.21
N LEU A 61 -2.02 8.98 24.19
CA LEU A 61 -2.61 7.76 23.63
C LEU A 61 -1.56 6.84 23.00
N ALA A 62 -0.50 7.41 22.41
CA ALA A 62 0.62 6.64 21.87
C ALA A 62 1.50 6.04 22.97
N ALA A 63 1.69 6.75 24.09
CA ALA A 63 2.49 6.30 25.22
C ALA A 63 1.78 5.25 26.08
N ASP A 64 0.46 5.33 26.20
CA ASP A 64 -0.34 4.41 26.97
C ASP A 64 -1.50 3.86 26.13
N ARG A 65 -1.19 2.81 25.35
CA ARG A 65 -2.15 2.08 24.51
C ARG A 65 -3.29 1.46 25.31
N ASP A 66 -3.08 1.20 26.60
CA ASP A 66 -4.04 0.57 27.51
C ASP A 66 -4.81 1.58 28.37
N SER A 67 -4.42 2.86 28.39
CA SER A 67 -5.20 3.97 28.99
C SER A 67 -6.53 4.26 28.28
N GLY A 68 -6.87 3.48 27.26
CA GLY A 68 -8.09 3.60 26.49
C GLY A 68 -9.27 3.85 27.42
N PHE A 69 -9.87 5.04 27.29
CA PHE A 69 -11.04 5.53 28.02
C PHE A 69 -11.32 4.73 29.27
N MET A 70 -10.72 5.10 30.41
CA MET A 70 -10.92 4.46 31.72
C MET A 70 -12.28 3.75 31.75
N LYS A 71 -12.28 2.43 31.56
CA LYS A 71 -13.49 1.63 31.70
C LYS A 71 -13.83 1.66 33.18
N LYS A 72 -14.42 2.76 33.64
CA LYS A 72 -14.90 2.91 35.00
C LYS A 72 -15.95 1.83 35.15
N LYS A 73 -15.55 0.71 35.74
CA LYS A 73 -16.49 -0.30 36.19
C LYS A 73 -17.33 0.38 37.25
N ASP A 74 -18.64 0.34 37.10
CA ASP A 74 -19.53 0.93 38.08
C ASP A 74 -19.19 0.34 39.47
N PRO A 75 -19.02 1.19 40.50
CA PRO A 75 -18.74 0.70 41.83
C PRO A 75 -19.91 -0.19 42.28
N PRO A 76 -19.63 -1.32 42.97
CA PRO A 76 -20.70 -2.18 43.46
C PRO A 76 -21.55 -1.41 44.48
N LEU A 77 -22.87 -1.48 44.34
CA LEU A 77 -23.82 -0.96 45.33
C LEU A 77 -23.65 -1.77 46.63
N LYS A 78 -22.94 -1.21 47.61
CA LYS A 78 -22.72 -1.82 48.92
C LYS A 78 -23.27 -0.90 50.00
N ALA A 79 -23.92 -1.49 51.00
CA ALA A 79 -24.25 -0.76 52.22
C ALA A 79 -22.95 -0.41 52.96
N PRO A 80 -22.83 0.81 53.53
CA PRO A 80 -21.72 1.15 54.39
C PRO A 80 -21.61 0.17 55.56
N THR A 81 -20.41 -0.33 55.81
CA THR A 81 -20.14 -1.25 56.95
C THR A 81 -19.93 -0.48 58.26
N GLU A 82 -19.53 0.80 58.16
CA GLU A 82 -19.26 1.67 59.29
C GLU A 82 -20.37 2.74 59.41
N ASN A 83 -20.70 3.10 60.65
CA ASN A 83 -21.73 4.12 60.92
C ASN A 83 -21.18 5.56 60.82
N LYS A 84 -20.57 5.89 59.67
CA LYS A 84 -20.06 7.23 59.34
C LYS A 84 -20.99 7.90 58.34
N ILE A 85 -21.44 9.12 58.65
CA ILE A 85 -22.40 9.87 57.84
C ILE A 85 -21.92 10.03 56.38
N GLU A 86 -20.64 10.36 56.19
CA GLU A 86 -20.03 10.54 54.86
C GLU A 86 -20.12 9.29 53.97
N LEU A 87 -19.96 8.09 54.55
CA LEU A 87 -20.06 6.83 53.82
C LEU A 87 -21.51 6.53 53.41
N TRP A 88 -22.47 6.91 54.24
CA TRP A 88 -23.90 6.80 53.92
C TRP A 88 -24.32 7.79 52.83
N GLU A 89 -23.81 9.02 52.85
CA GLU A 89 -24.07 10.01 51.79
C GLU A 89 -23.54 9.55 50.44
N GLU A 90 -22.33 9.00 50.39
CA GLU A 90 -21.75 8.45 49.16
C GLU A 90 -22.50 7.21 48.68
N ALA A 91 -22.87 6.29 49.58
CA ALA A 91 -23.67 5.11 49.21
C ALA A 91 -25.05 5.48 48.64
N VAL A 92 -25.73 6.48 49.22
CA VAL A 92 -27.00 7.00 48.70
C VAL A 92 -26.81 7.67 47.34
N ARG A 93 -25.72 8.43 47.16
CA ARG A 93 -25.38 9.05 45.87
C ARG A 93 -25.17 8.00 44.79
N GLN A 94 -24.41 6.95 45.06
CA GLN A 94 -24.19 5.84 44.13
C GLN A 94 -25.48 5.09 43.82
N ALA A 95 -26.34 4.85 44.82
CA ALA A 95 -27.64 4.21 44.61
C ALA A 95 -28.56 5.05 43.70
N LYS A 96 -28.58 6.38 43.87
CA LYS A 96 -29.34 7.29 42.98
C LYS A 96 -28.83 7.24 41.54
N ILE A 97 -27.50 7.26 41.36
CA ILE A 97 -26.88 7.15 40.02
C ILE A 97 -27.27 5.82 39.36
N ALA A 98 -27.18 4.72 40.09
CA ALA A 98 -27.53 3.40 39.57
C ALA A 98 -29.01 3.29 39.21
N TYR A 99 -29.90 3.86 40.04
CA TYR A 99 -31.33 3.91 39.74
C TYR A 99 -31.63 4.69 38.45
N GLU A 100 -31.07 5.90 38.31
CA GLU A 100 -31.28 6.71 37.10
C GLU A 100 -30.73 6.02 35.85
N LYS A 101 -29.58 5.34 35.96
CA LYS A 101 -29.02 4.54 34.88
C LYS A 101 -29.98 3.44 34.44
N GLU A 102 -30.51 2.64 35.37
CA GLU A 102 -31.45 1.56 35.03
C GLU A 102 -32.80 2.11 34.54
N ARG A 103 -33.24 3.27 35.05
CA ARG A 103 -34.43 3.97 34.54
C ARG A 103 -34.27 4.36 33.06
N ILE A 104 -33.15 4.99 32.70
CA ILE A 104 -32.84 5.35 31.31
C ILE A 104 -32.70 4.09 30.44
N ARG A 105 -32.04 3.05 30.95
CA ARG A 105 -31.90 1.78 30.24
C ARG A 105 -33.25 1.14 29.92
N ASN A 106 -34.18 1.12 30.88
CA ASN A 106 -35.52 0.60 30.66
C ASN A 106 -36.26 1.41 29.58
N MET A 107 -36.19 2.75 29.64
CA MET A 107 -36.76 3.60 28.60
C MET A 107 -36.17 3.31 27.22
N LEU A 108 -34.84 3.13 27.11
CA LEU A 108 -34.19 2.77 25.85
C LEU A 108 -34.63 1.39 25.34
N LEU A 109 -34.77 0.42 26.24
CA LEU A 109 -35.27 -0.92 25.90
C LEU A 109 -36.72 -0.88 25.44
N ASP A 110 -37.56 -0.06 26.06
CA ASP A 110 -38.96 0.09 25.67
C ASP A 110 -39.06 0.76 24.31
N ILE A 111 -38.28 1.82 24.04
CA ILE A 111 -38.17 2.42 22.69
C ILE A 111 -37.65 1.40 21.66
N SER A 112 -36.73 0.52 22.05
CA SER A 112 -36.20 -0.52 21.15
C SER A 112 -37.19 -1.65 20.89
N LYS A 113 -38.16 -1.88 21.79
CA LYS A 113 -39.23 -2.88 21.68
C LYS A 113 -40.48 -2.33 21.00
N GLU A 114 -40.83 -1.07 21.28
CA GLU A 114 -41.96 -0.38 20.70
C GLU A 114 -41.64 0.01 19.26
N GLY A 115 -42.13 -0.83 18.37
CA GLY A 115 -41.95 -0.68 16.93
C GLY A 115 -40.65 -1.32 16.48
N SER A 116 -40.69 -1.90 15.30
CA SER A 116 -39.58 -2.57 14.62
C SER A 116 -38.35 -1.68 14.35
N THR A 117 -38.21 -0.54 15.02
CA THR A 117 -37.21 0.51 14.81
C THR A 117 -35.79 -0.01 14.91
N ALA A 118 -35.42 -0.72 15.97
CA ALA A 118 -34.05 -1.24 16.10
C ALA A 118 -33.74 -2.31 15.03
N THR A 119 -34.59 -3.32 14.89
CA THR A 119 -34.38 -4.41 13.93
C THR A 119 -34.41 -3.93 12.48
N GLU A 120 -35.33 -3.04 12.11
CA GLU A 120 -35.39 -2.47 10.76
C GLU A 120 -34.23 -1.51 10.49
N GLN A 121 -33.74 -0.77 11.50
CA GLN A 121 -32.50 0.01 11.37
C GLN A 121 -31.30 -0.90 11.10
N TRP A 122 -31.16 -2.02 11.83
CA TRP A 122 -30.10 -3.00 11.60
C TRP A 122 -30.17 -3.62 10.20
N LYS A 123 -31.37 -4.02 9.75
CA LYS A 123 -31.57 -4.52 8.38
C LYS A 123 -31.21 -3.48 7.33
N THR A 124 -31.65 -2.24 7.52
CA THR A 124 -31.33 -1.12 6.61
C THR A 124 -29.81 -0.89 6.55
N MET A 125 -29.15 -0.91 7.72
CA MET A 125 -27.69 -0.76 7.80
C MET A 125 -26.99 -1.91 7.09
N ASN A 126 -27.44 -3.15 7.27
CA ASN A 126 -26.88 -4.32 6.59
C ASN A 126 -27.04 -4.20 5.06
N ALA A 127 -28.23 -3.84 4.58
CA ALA A 127 -28.45 -3.63 3.14
C ALA A 127 -27.55 -2.52 2.57
N HIS A 128 -27.32 -1.44 3.34
CA HIS A 128 -26.39 -0.40 2.94
C HIS A 128 -24.94 -0.90 2.90
N LEU A 129 -24.52 -1.71 3.87
CA LEU A 129 -23.18 -2.31 3.89
C LEU A 129 -22.98 -3.30 2.74
N GLU A 130 -23.98 -4.11 2.42
CA GLU A 130 -23.97 -5.03 1.28
C GLU A 130 -23.84 -4.26 -0.05
N SER A 131 -24.57 -3.15 -0.21
CA SER A 131 -24.44 -2.27 -1.38
C SER A 131 -23.03 -1.67 -1.47
N LEU A 132 -22.49 -1.16 -0.37
CA LEU A 132 -21.15 -0.57 -0.33
C LEU A 132 -20.09 -1.62 -0.67
N GLN A 133 -20.24 -2.85 -0.16
CA GLN A 133 -19.34 -3.95 -0.50
C GLN A 133 -19.37 -4.24 -1.99
N ALA A 134 -20.55 -4.35 -2.59
CA ALA A 134 -20.70 -4.59 -4.03
C ALA A 134 -20.05 -3.49 -4.88
N ASP A 135 -20.21 -2.22 -4.50
CA ASP A 135 -19.59 -1.09 -5.19
C ASP A 135 -18.06 -1.13 -5.13
N VAL A 136 -17.50 -1.45 -3.97
CA VAL A 136 -16.04 -1.58 -3.78
C VAL A 136 -15.49 -2.78 -4.57
N GLU A 137 -16.16 -3.93 -4.52
CA GLU A 137 -15.79 -5.11 -5.29
C GLU A 137 -15.81 -4.85 -6.80
N LYS A 138 -16.82 -4.13 -7.29
CA LYS A 138 -16.90 -3.72 -8.69
C LYS A 138 -15.74 -2.79 -9.06
N SER A 139 -15.45 -1.77 -8.23
CA SER A 139 -14.32 -0.86 -8.48
C SER A 139 -12.98 -1.62 -8.52
N LEU A 140 -12.81 -2.65 -7.68
CA LEU A 140 -11.62 -3.49 -7.69
C LEU A 140 -11.52 -4.31 -8.98
N GLN A 141 -12.62 -4.91 -9.43
CA GLN A 141 -12.67 -5.67 -10.67
C GLN A 141 -12.36 -4.78 -11.89
N ASP A 142 -12.93 -3.57 -11.93
CA ASP A 142 -12.67 -2.60 -13.01
C ASP A 142 -11.19 -2.19 -13.04
N GLN A 143 -10.59 -1.93 -11.88
CA GLN A 143 -9.15 -1.63 -11.78
C GLN A 143 -8.28 -2.82 -12.22
N GLN A 144 -8.62 -4.04 -11.81
CA GLN A 144 -7.89 -5.23 -12.23
C GLN A 144 -7.99 -5.46 -13.74
N ALA A 145 -9.17 -5.22 -14.33
CA ALA A 145 -9.36 -5.30 -15.78
C ALA A 145 -8.49 -4.27 -16.53
N GLN A 146 -8.40 -3.04 -16.03
CA GLN A 146 -7.53 -2.01 -16.60
C GLN A 146 -6.05 -2.38 -16.50
N VAL A 147 -5.60 -2.87 -15.34
CA VAL A 147 -4.22 -3.34 -15.16
C VAL A 147 -3.91 -4.49 -16.11
N ASN A 148 -4.81 -5.46 -16.24
CA ASN A 148 -4.64 -6.60 -17.14
C ASN A 148 -4.60 -6.17 -18.60
N ALA A 149 -5.46 -5.23 -19.02
CA ALA A 149 -5.45 -4.70 -20.37
C ALA A 149 -4.12 -3.98 -20.69
N ILE A 150 -3.61 -3.17 -19.77
CA ILE A 150 -2.31 -2.50 -19.92
C ILE A 150 -1.18 -3.52 -20.00
N ASN A 151 -1.19 -4.53 -19.12
CA ASN A 151 -0.16 -5.57 -19.12
C ASN A 151 -0.18 -6.41 -20.39
N LEU A 152 -1.37 -6.76 -20.89
CA LEU A 152 -1.52 -7.47 -22.15
C LEU A 152 -0.99 -6.64 -23.32
N GLN A 153 -1.34 -5.35 -23.39
CA GLN A 153 -0.83 -4.44 -24.41
C GLN A 153 0.70 -4.33 -24.36
N ARG A 154 1.28 -4.22 -23.17
CA ARG A 154 2.74 -4.20 -22.98
C ARG A 154 3.38 -5.49 -23.44
N GLU A 155 2.81 -6.65 -23.09
CA GLU A 155 3.33 -7.94 -23.50
C GLU A 155 3.31 -8.07 -25.04
N THR A 156 2.22 -7.69 -25.69
CA THR A 156 2.12 -7.74 -27.16
C THR A 156 3.12 -6.83 -27.85
N ASP A 157 3.26 -5.59 -27.37
CA ASP A 157 4.18 -4.61 -27.95
C ASP A 157 5.63 -5.04 -27.77
N GLN A 158 5.98 -5.50 -26.56
CA GLN A 158 7.31 -6.01 -26.27
C GLN A 158 7.58 -7.22 -27.16
N ARG A 159 6.71 -8.23 -27.20
CA ARG A 159 6.93 -9.45 -28.00
C ARG A 159 7.15 -9.15 -29.49
N ALA A 160 6.42 -8.18 -30.06
CA ALA A 160 6.65 -7.72 -31.43
C ALA A 160 8.05 -7.10 -31.59
N LYS A 161 8.43 -6.20 -30.68
CA LYS A 161 9.76 -5.56 -30.69
C LYS A 161 10.90 -6.55 -30.45
N GLY A 162 10.72 -7.56 -29.60
CA GLY A 162 11.68 -8.63 -29.39
C GLY A 162 11.95 -9.45 -30.65
N GLN A 163 10.91 -9.71 -31.45
CA GLN A 163 11.08 -10.38 -32.75
C GLN A 163 11.88 -9.51 -33.73
N GLU A 164 11.57 -8.20 -33.81
CA GLU A 164 12.35 -7.26 -34.62
C GLU A 164 13.83 -7.22 -34.18
N LEU A 165 14.09 -7.16 -32.87
CA LEU A 165 15.45 -7.18 -32.31
C LEU A 165 16.19 -8.49 -32.63
N HIS A 166 15.51 -9.63 -32.54
CA HIS A 166 16.11 -10.93 -32.89
C HIS A 166 16.52 -11.00 -34.37
N VAL A 167 15.65 -10.52 -35.27
CA VAL A 167 15.95 -10.45 -36.71
C VAL A 167 17.13 -9.53 -36.96
N LEU A 168 17.15 -8.34 -36.34
CA LEU A 168 18.24 -7.37 -36.49
C LEU A 168 19.57 -7.92 -35.96
N SER A 169 19.55 -8.58 -34.79
CA SER A 169 20.72 -9.23 -34.19
C SER A 169 21.29 -10.33 -35.09
N THR A 170 20.42 -11.16 -35.66
CA THR A 170 20.83 -12.22 -36.60
C THR A 170 21.44 -11.62 -37.87
N HIS A 171 20.81 -10.58 -38.43
CA HIS A 171 21.35 -9.88 -39.60
C HIS A 171 22.72 -9.25 -39.29
N TYR A 172 22.86 -8.63 -38.12
CA TYR A 172 24.10 -8.03 -37.67
C TYR A 172 25.22 -9.07 -37.52
N ALA A 173 24.94 -10.22 -36.88
CA ALA A 173 25.89 -11.32 -36.76
C ALA A 173 26.34 -11.84 -38.14
N ASN A 174 25.40 -12.05 -39.06
CA ASN A 174 25.69 -12.47 -40.44
C ASN A 174 26.56 -11.45 -41.18
N LEU A 175 26.32 -10.15 -40.98
CA LEU A 175 27.13 -9.09 -41.60
C LEU A 175 28.56 -9.09 -41.07
N ILE A 176 28.75 -9.27 -39.76
CA ILE A 176 30.07 -9.41 -39.15
C ILE A 176 30.80 -10.62 -39.74
N GLU A 177 30.12 -11.76 -39.83
CA GLU A 177 30.71 -12.99 -40.36
C GLU A 177 31.15 -12.80 -41.82
N LYS A 178 30.28 -12.26 -42.68
CA LYS A 178 30.61 -11.94 -44.07
C LYS A 178 31.78 -10.97 -44.18
N THR A 179 31.85 -9.97 -43.31
CA THR A 179 32.96 -9.01 -43.27
C THR A 179 34.26 -9.71 -42.89
N TYR A 180 34.22 -10.65 -41.94
CA TYR A 180 35.38 -11.45 -41.55
C TYR A 180 35.85 -12.37 -42.69
N GLN A 181 34.92 -13.08 -43.34
CA GLN A 181 35.20 -13.92 -44.50
C GLN A 181 35.84 -13.13 -45.64
N LEU A 182 35.31 -11.93 -45.94
CA LEU A 182 35.87 -11.04 -46.95
C LEU A 182 37.30 -10.59 -46.59
N LYS A 183 37.52 -10.16 -45.35
CA LYS A 183 38.86 -9.75 -44.88
C LYS A 183 39.87 -10.88 -45.00
N ARG A 184 39.45 -12.12 -44.69
CA ARG A 184 40.28 -13.31 -44.82
C ARG A 184 40.62 -13.59 -46.29
N ALA A 185 39.64 -13.63 -47.18
CA ALA A 185 39.86 -13.86 -48.61
C ALA A 185 40.79 -12.81 -49.24
N VAL A 186 40.64 -11.54 -48.86
CA VAL A 186 41.53 -10.46 -49.31
C VAL A 186 42.96 -10.66 -48.80
N ALA A 187 43.14 -11.17 -47.58
CA ALA A 187 44.47 -11.46 -47.04
C ALA A 187 45.14 -12.64 -47.77
N GLU A 188 44.39 -13.72 -48.05
CA GLU A 188 44.86 -14.88 -48.81
C GLU A 188 45.29 -14.48 -50.23
N LEU A 189 44.45 -13.74 -50.97
CA LEU A 189 44.79 -13.23 -52.30
C LEU A 189 46.03 -12.33 -52.30
N LYS A 190 46.20 -11.50 -51.27
CA LYS A 190 47.40 -10.65 -51.14
C LYS A 190 48.67 -11.45 -50.92
N GLU A 191 48.58 -12.61 -50.28
CA GLU A 191 49.73 -13.46 -50.04
C GLU A 191 50.10 -14.24 -51.30
N GLU A 192 49.11 -14.77 -52.03
CA GLU A 192 49.31 -15.39 -53.35
C GLU A 192 50.01 -14.43 -54.33
N LEU A 193 49.61 -13.15 -54.34
CA LEU A 193 50.16 -12.12 -55.22
C LEU A 193 51.59 -11.67 -54.84
N LYS A 194 52.09 -12.02 -53.65
CA LYS A 194 53.49 -11.79 -53.26
C LYS A 194 54.40 -12.96 -53.60
N VAL A 195 53.84 -14.16 -53.80
CA VAL A 195 54.58 -15.39 -54.03
C VAL A 195 54.71 -15.73 -55.53
N GLY A 196 53.85 -15.15 -56.38
CA GLY A 196 53.98 -15.17 -57.84
C GLY A 196 54.71 -13.93 -58.39
#